data_AF-A0A8T5VKE0-F1
#
_entry.id   AF-A0A8T5VKE0-F1
#
_cell.length_a   1.000
_cell.length_b   1.000
_cell.length_c   1.000
_cell.angle_alpha   90.00
_cell.angle_beta   90.00
_cell.angle_gamma   90.00
#
_symmetry.space_group_name_H-M   'P 1'
#
loop_
_entity.id
_entity.type
_entity.pdbx_description
1 polymer ?
#
loop_
_entity_poly.entity_id
_entity_poly.type
_entity_poly.pdbx_seq_one_letter_code
_entity_poly.pdbx_strand_id
1 'polypeptide(L)'
;MNAKPETAPQPAVDPDRTAPDSPNAGRFHKGRSGNPKGRPRGSSKRAKEGSALEVLLDKTVITTHGGRAREISMEEALWHRTLRDAFAGKRMAMRQVEKWIITREAWLKKHAPTQPSHAKITQHFSPDPDNADAALVILGIAAPNPTRSDLGLERAQLLLEPSAAQLGLDRTRRGASLTESECNEVRRCTRDSHMLIFGGDSSKRLTGDADGLD
;
A
#
# COMPACT_ATOMS: atom_id res chain seq x y z
N MET A 1 10.49 -79.19 31.23
CA MET A 1 9.45 -79.37 30.21
C MET A 1 8.14 -78.81 30.76
N ASN A 2 7.67 -77.75 30.09
CA ASN A 2 6.28 -77.30 29.94
C ASN A 2 5.45 -77.05 31.20
N ALA A 3 5.62 -75.83 31.75
CA ALA A 3 4.58 -75.13 32.49
C ALA A 3 3.41 -74.80 31.56
N LYS A 4 2.20 -75.25 31.91
CA LYS A 4 0.96 -74.99 31.19
C LYS A 4 0.23 -73.85 31.92
N PRO A 5 -0.16 -72.77 31.24
CA PRO A 5 -0.63 -71.56 31.90
C PRO A 5 -2.12 -71.64 32.28
N GLU A 6 -2.38 -71.24 33.51
CA GLU A 6 -3.69 -71.07 34.13
C GLU A 6 -4.28 -69.72 33.70
N THR A 7 -5.53 -69.77 33.24
CA THR A 7 -6.32 -68.66 32.71
C THR A 7 -6.89 -67.81 33.85
N ALA A 8 -6.60 -66.50 33.82
CA ALA A 8 -7.22 -65.49 34.68
C ALA A 8 -7.31 -64.15 33.90
N PRO A 9 -8.15 -63.18 34.30
CA PRO A 9 -9.31 -62.76 33.52
C PRO A 9 -9.13 -61.40 32.80
N GLN A 10 -9.98 -61.16 31.81
CA GLN A 10 -10.04 -59.92 31.04
C GLN A 10 -10.43 -58.72 31.92
N PRO A 11 -9.76 -57.56 31.81
CA PRO A 11 -10.21 -56.33 32.44
C PRO A 11 -11.31 -55.63 31.63
N ALA A 12 -12.21 -54.99 32.37
CA ALA A 12 -13.48 -54.42 31.96
C ALA A 12 -13.38 -53.32 30.89
N VAL A 13 -14.40 -53.27 30.03
CA VAL A 13 -14.62 -52.20 29.05
C VAL A 13 -15.54 -51.16 29.70
N ASP A 14 -15.01 -49.98 29.98
CA ASP A 14 -15.77 -48.83 30.48
C ASP A 14 -16.77 -48.35 29.41
N PRO A 15 -18.08 -48.23 29.72
CA PRO A 15 -19.09 -47.87 28.73
C PRO A 15 -19.26 -46.36 28.49
N ASP A 16 -18.43 -45.49 29.06
CA ASP A 16 -18.67 -44.02 29.08
C ASP A 16 -17.79 -43.20 28.11
N ARG A 17 -17.57 -43.69 26.87
CA ARG A 17 -16.93 -42.92 25.79
C ARG A 17 -17.92 -42.58 24.69
N THR A 18 -18.86 -41.70 24.97
CA THR A 18 -19.63 -40.99 23.93
C THR A 18 -19.15 -39.55 23.79
N ALA A 19 -18.31 -39.31 22.78
CA ALA A 19 -18.35 -38.09 21.97
C ALA A 19 -17.53 -38.32 20.69
N PRO A 20 -18.12 -38.25 19.48
CA PRO A 20 -17.36 -38.24 18.24
C PRO A 20 -16.60 -36.91 18.14
N ASP A 21 -15.30 -36.99 17.85
CA ASP A 21 -14.45 -35.86 17.50
C ASP A 21 -15.12 -35.01 16.42
N SER A 22 -15.76 -33.91 16.79
CA SER A 22 -16.13 -32.88 15.83
C SER A 22 -14.82 -32.26 15.32
N PRO A 23 -14.47 -32.38 14.03
CA PRO A 23 -13.26 -31.75 13.53
C PRO A 23 -13.42 -30.24 13.65
N ASN A 24 -12.63 -29.62 14.54
CA ASN A 24 -12.54 -28.17 14.66
C ASN A 24 -12.45 -27.55 13.26
N ALA A 25 -13.45 -26.74 12.89
CA ALA A 25 -13.63 -26.22 11.53
C ALA A 25 -12.43 -25.40 10.98
N GLY A 26 -11.49 -25.02 11.84
CA GLY A 26 -10.25 -24.32 11.47
C GLY A 26 -9.01 -25.22 11.31
N ARG A 27 -9.08 -26.52 11.57
CA ARG A 27 -7.91 -27.41 11.47
C ARG A 27 -7.87 -28.07 10.10
N PHE A 28 -6.78 -27.87 9.36
CA PHE A 28 -6.62 -28.52 8.06
C PHE A 28 -6.65 -30.05 8.20
N HIS A 29 -7.28 -30.72 7.23
CA HIS A 29 -7.28 -32.18 7.15
C HIS A 29 -5.85 -32.73 7.11
N LYS A 30 -5.62 -33.88 7.74
CA LYS A 30 -4.33 -34.57 7.72
C LYS A 30 -3.90 -34.77 6.25
N GLY A 31 -2.75 -34.22 5.87
CA GLY A 31 -2.23 -34.24 4.49
C GLY A 31 -2.54 -32.99 3.65
N ARG A 32 -3.40 -32.09 4.12
CA ARG A 32 -3.66 -30.78 3.53
C ARG A 32 -3.07 -29.72 4.46
N SER A 33 -2.14 -28.90 3.98
CA SER A 33 -1.69 -27.72 4.71
C SER A 33 -2.00 -26.48 3.89
N GLY A 34 -2.32 -25.35 4.53
CA GLY A 34 -2.60 -24.08 3.85
C GLY A 34 -1.39 -23.50 3.09
N ASN A 35 -0.23 -24.17 3.15
CA ASN A 35 0.95 -23.79 2.41
C ASN A 35 1.41 -24.97 1.51
N PRO A 36 0.91 -25.08 0.28
CA PRO A 36 1.26 -26.18 -0.63
C PRO A 36 2.76 -26.20 -1.00
N LYS A 37 3.48 -25.09 -0.81
CA LYS A 37 4.95 -25.00 -1.00
C LYS A 37 5.74 -25.34 0.27
N GLY A 38 5.05 -25.67 1.37
CA GLY A 38 5.64 -25.98 2.66
C GLY A 38 6.33 -24.78 3.32
N ARG A 39 6.72 -24.93 4.58
CA ARG A 39 7.71 -24.03 5.20
C ARG A 39 8.94 -24.07 4.29
N PRO A 40 9.47 -22.93 3.81
CA PRO A 40 10.73 -22.94 3.07
C PRO A 40 11.74 -23.66 3.96
N ARG A 41 12.21 -24.83 3.48
CA ARG A 41 13.29 -25.56 4.16
C ARG A 41 14.40 -24.53 4.28
N GLY A 42 14.69 -24.15 5.53
CA GLY A 42 15.54 -23.02 5.82
C GLY A 42 16.78 -23.08 4.95
N SER A 43 17.23 -21.90 4.52
CA SER A 43 18.61 -21.65 4.17
C SER A 43 19.49 -22.32 5.23
N SER A 44 19.81 -23.59 5.03
CA SER A 44 20.69 -24.30 5.92
C SER A 44 21.95 -23.46 5.93
N LYS A 45 22.59 -23.30 7.09
CA LYS A 45 23.77 -22.47 7.28
C LYS A 45 24.88 -22.71 6.23
N ARG A 46 24.81 -23.81 5.45
CA ARG A 46 25.61 -24.11 4.24
C ARG A 46 25.43 -23.15 3.06
N ALA A 47 24.35 -22.38 2.97
CA ALA A 47 24.23 -21.31 1.97
C ALA A 47 25.04 -20.05 2.37
N LYS A 48 25.56 -20.00 3.60
CA LYS A 48 26.50 -19.00 4.10
C LYS A 48 27.94 -19.51 4.16
N GLU A 49 28.25 -20.66 3.56
CA GLU A 49 29.63 -20.96 3.23
C GLU A 49 29.96 -20.21 1.95
N GLY A 50 29.98 -18.87 2.08
CA GLY A 50 30.70 -18.03 1.14
C GLY A 50 32.11 -18.57 1.02
N SER A 51 32.69 -18.43 -0.17
CA SER A 51 34.11 -18.74 -0.41
C SER A 51 34.95 -18.25 0.79
N ALA A 52 36.03 -18.94 1.17
CA ALA A 52 36.89 -18.49 2.27
C ALA A 52 37.33 -17.01 2.12
N LEU A 53 37.31 -16.49 0.88
CA LEU A 53 37.51 -15.09 0.53
C LEU A 53 36.37 -14.17 1.00
N GLU A 54 35.11 -14.57 0.89
CA GLU A 54 33.95 -13.79 1.35
C GLU A 54 34.00 -13.60 2.87
N VAL A 55 34.34 -14.65 3.61
CA VAL A 55 34.57 -14.58 5.06
C VAL A 55 35.73 -13.65 5.44
N LEU A 56 36.73 -13.50 4.57
CA LEU A 56 37.84 -12.55 4.77
C LEU A 56 37.43 -11.12 4.42
N LEU A 57 36.65 -10.92 3.36
CA LEU A 57 36.17 -9.62 2.90
C LEU A 57 35.22 -8.97 3.91
N ASP A 58 34.43 -9.78 4.63
CA ASP A 58 33.52 -9.34 5.69
C ASP A 58 34.24 -8.87 6.97
N LYS A 59 35.55 -9.14 7.11
CA LYS A 59 36.32 -8.71 8.30
C LYS A 59 36.53 -7.19 8.27
N THR A 60 36.49 -6.56 9.44
CA THR A 60 36.76 -5.13 9.57
C THR A 60 38.24 -4.85 9.81
N VAL A 61 38.70 -3.71 9.28
CA VAL A 61 40.06 -3.20 9.41
C VAL A 61 39.99 -1.75 9.84
N ILE A 62 40.82 -1.37 10.82
CA ILE A 62 40.95 0.02 11.26
C ILE A 62 41.84 0.75 10.26
N THR A 63 41.28 1.74 9.55
CA THR A 63 42.03 2.60 8.62
C THR A 63 41.86 4.06 9.02
N THR A 64 42.95 4.83 8.94
CA THR A 64 42.93 6.27 9.21
C THR A 64 42.48 7.03 7.96
N HIS A 65 41.33 7.70 8.03
CA HIS A 65 40.82 8.58 6.97
C HIS A 65 40.70 10.01 7.52
N GLY A 66 41.43 10.96 6.94
CA GLY A 66 41.38 12.38 7.35
C GLY A 66 41.81 12.62 8.80
N GLY A 67 42.79 11.85 9.30
CA GLY A 67 43.31 11.97 10.66
C GLY A 67 42.45 11.31 11.75
N ARG A 68 41.33 10.65 11.41
CA ARG A 68 40.50 9.89 12.35
C ARG A 68 40.54 8.40 12.00
N ALA A 69 40.73 7.56 13.00
CA ALA A 69 40.61 6.11 12.85
C ALA A 69 39.15 5.73 12.62
N ARG A 70 38.87 4.96 11.57
CA ARG A 70 37.55 4.39 11.28
C ARG A 70 37.68 2.91 11.02
N GLU A 71 36.73 2.14 11.54
CA GLU A 71 36.55 0.74 11.18
C GLU A 71 35.80 0.68 9.84
N ILE A 72 36.43 0.09 8.83
CA ILE A 72 35.86 -0.16 7.50
C ILE A 72 35.99 -1.65 7.17
N SER A 73 35.19 -2.17 6.24
CA SER A 73 35.35 -3.57 5.81
C SER A 73 36.66 -3.76 5.04
N MET A 74 37.17 -4.99 5.02
CA MET A 74 38.39 -5.33 4.29
C MET A 74 38.20 -5.14 2.77
N GLU A 75 37.01 -5.43 2.26
CA GLU A 75 36.64 -5.16 0.87
C GLU A 75 36.70 -3.65 0.55
N GLU A 76 36.11 -2.82 1.39
CA GLU A 76 36.09 -1.37 1.22
C GLU A 76 37.51 -0.78 1.31
N ALA A 77 38.33 -1.28 2.25
CA ALA A 77 39.73 -0.89 2.37
C ALA A 77 40.54 -1.24 1.12
N LEU A 78 40.29 -2.42 0.52
CA LEU A 78 40.93 -2.85 -0.72
C LEU A 78 40.58 -1.91 -1.87
N TRP A 79 39.29 -1.60 -2.06
CA TRP A 79 38.84 -0.67 -3.09
C TRP A 79 39.46 0.71 -2.95
N HIS A 80 39.49 1.27 -1.73
CA HIS A 80 40.13 2.56 -1.48
C HIS A 80 41.63 2.56 -1.82
N ARG A 81 42.34 1.50 -1.48
CA ARG A 81 43.76 1.38 -1.81
C ARG A 81 43.98 1.28 -3.31
N THR A 82 43.20 0.45 -4.02
CA THR A 82 43.27 0.33 -5.48
C THR A 82 42.96 1.65 -6.16
N LEU A 83 41.98 2.41 -5.66
CA LEU A 83 41.64 3.72 -6.21
C LEU A 83 42.76 4.76 -6.00
N ARG A 84 43.36 4.81 -4.80
CA ARG A 84 44.53 5.67 -4.54
C ARG A 84 45.70 5.31 -5.45
N ASP A 85 45.97 4.03 -5.64
CA ASP A 85 47.02 3.53 -6.53
C ASP A 85 46.76 3.88 -8.01
N ALA A 86 45.48 3.88 -8.43
CA ALA A 86 45.08 4.31 -9.75
C ALA A 86 45.31 5.82 -9.94
N PHE A 87 44.96 6.66 -8.94
CA PHE A 87 45.26 8.10 -8.97
C PHE A 87 46.76 8.40 -8.94
N ALA A 88 47.56 7.54 -8.33
CA ALA A 88 49.02 7.61 -8.38
C ALA A 88 49.61 7.16 -9.75
N GLY A 89 48.78 6.80 -10.72
CA GLY A 89 49.20 6.44 -12.08
C GLY A 89 49.67 5.00 -12.26
N LYS A 90 49.46 4.10 -11.28
CA LYS A 90 49.86 2.69 -11.42
C LYS A 90 48.98 2.00 -12.47
N ARG A 91 49.60 1.58 -13.58
CA ARG A 91 48.89 1.02 -14.75
C ARG A 91 47.98 -0.18 -14.44
N MET A 92 48.40 -1.05 -13.53
CA MET A 92 47.59 -2.22 -13.14
C MET A 92 46.36 -1.83 -12.32
N ALA A 93 46.46 -0.83 -11.45
CA ALA A 93 45.34 -0.32 -10.67
C ALA A 93 44.32 0.41 -11.57
N MET A 94 44.80 1.23 -12.53
CA MET A 94 43.94 1.90 -13.50
C MET A 94 43.09 0.90 -14.31
N ARG A 95 43.71 -0.17 -14.83
CA ARG A 95 42.99 -1.24 -15.55
C ARG A 95 41.93 -1.93 -14.70
N GLN A 96 42.24 -2.16 -13.43
CA GLN A 96 41.29 -2.80 -12.52
C GLN A 96 40.08 -1.91 -12.26
N VAL A 97 40.29 -0.60 -12.04
CA VAL A 97 39.21 0.38 -11.87
C VAL A 97 38.38 0.52 -13.15
N GLU A 98 39.01 0.57 -14.32
CA GLU A 98 38.33 0.60 -15.61
C GLU A 98 37.42 -0.62 -15.79
N LYS A 99 37.91 -1.83 -15.46
CA LYS A 99 37.12 -3.06 -15.48
C LYS A 99 35.91 -2.99 -14.54
N TRP A 100 36.07 -2.43 -13.34
CA TRP A 100 34.96 -2.24 -12.41
C TRP A 100 33.90 -1.29 -12.95
N ILE A 101 34.31 -0.18 -13.57
CA ILE A 101 33.42 0.80 -14.19
C ILE A 101 32.60 0.12 -15.30
N ILE A 102 33.26 -0.57 -16.24
CA ILE A 102 32.59 -1.28 -17.34
C ILE A 102 31.58 -2.29 -16.80
N THR A 103 31.97 -3.09 -15.80
CA THR A 103 31.10 -4.10 -15.20
C THR A 103 29.87 -3.46 -14.54
N ARG A 104 30.07 -2.36 -13.82
CA ARG A 104 29.01 -1.60 -13.16
C ARG A 104 28.04 -0.99 -14.18
N GLU A 105 28.54 -0.38 -15.25
CA GLU A 105 27.71 0.19 -16.31
C GLU A 105 26.89 -0.87 -17.04
N ALA A 106 27.49 -2.03 -17.33
CA ALA A 106 26.79 -3.16 -17.92
C ALA A 106 25.69 -3.69 -16.99
N TRP A 107 25.94 -3.75 -15.68
CA TRP A 107 24.94 -4.15 -14.70
C TRP A 107 23.80 -3.13 -14.61
N LEU A 108 24.13 -1.83 -14.53
CA LEU A 108 23.14 -0.73 -14.50
C LEU A 108 22.28 -0.70 -15.76
N LYS A 109 22.86 -0.95 -16.94
CA LYS A 109 22.10 -1.02 -18.19
C LYS A 109 21.10 -2.18 -18.20
N LYS A 110 21.48 -3.34 -17.64
CA LYS A 110 20.61 -4.52 -17.52
C LYS A 110 19.50 -4.34 -16.48
N HIS A 111 19.80 -3.63 -15.40
CA HIS A 111 18.92 -3.44 -14.25
C HIS A 111 18.36 -2.01 -14.18
N ALA A 112 18.42 -1.28 -15.30
CA ALA A 112 17.86 0.05 -15.38
C ALA A 112 16.35 -0.08 -15.11
N PRO A 113 15.79 0.67 -14.15
CA PRO A 113 14.35 0.67 -13.96
C PRO A 113 13.73 1.10 -15.28
N THR A 114 12.90 0.25 -15.87
CA THR A 114 12.09 0.64 -17.01
C THR A 114 11.32 1.88 -16.56
N GLN A 115 11.56 3.02 -17.21
CA GLN A 115 10.78 4.21 -16.91
C GLN A 115 9.31 3.80 -16.97
N PRO A 116 8.49 4.11 -15.95
CA PRO A 116 7.08 3.77 -16.00
C PRO A 116 6.53 4.47 -17.25
N SER A 117 6.22 3.68 -18.28
CA SER A 117 5.50 4.21 -19.42
C SER A 117 4.18 4.69 -18.84
N HIS A 118 3.96 6.01 -18.88
CA HIS A 118 2.68 6.56 -18.48
C HIS A 118 1.61 5.79 -19.26
N ALA A 119 0.72 5.10 -18.55
CA ALA A 119 -0.33 4.33 -19.18
C ALA A 119 -1.04 5.25 -20.18
N LYS A 120 -1.17 4.79 -21.42
CA LYS A 120 -1.79 5.59 -22.49
C LYS A 120 -3.25 5.83 -22.10
N ILE A 121 -3.55 7.02 -21.58
CA ILE A 121 -4.90 7.40 -21.20
C ILE A 121 -5.74 7.43 -22.47
N THR A 122 -6.71 6.52 -22.56
CA THR A 122 -7.65 6.49 -23.68
C THR A 122 -8.79 7.44 -23.32
N GLN A 123 -8.90 8.56 -24.04
CA GLN A 123 -9.98 9.51 -23.85
C GLN A 123 -11.13 9.13 -24.79
N HIS A 124 -12.32 8.95 -24.23
CA HIS A 124 -13.54 8.74 -24.99
C HIS A 124 -14.42 10.00 -24.84
N PHE A 125 -14.88 10.55 -25.95
CA PHE A 125 -15.82 11.67 -25.97
C PHE A 125 -17.16 11.16 -26.53
N SER A 126 -18.24 11.37 -25.77
CA SER A 126 -19.59 11.22 -26.29
C SER A 126 -19.96 12.48 -27.07
N PRO A 127 -20.50 12.40 -28.29
CA PRO A 127 -20.98 13.57 -29.02
C PRO A 127 -22.24 14.18 -28.40
N ASP A 128 -22.95 13.43 -27.57
CA ASP A 128 -24.16 13.86 -26.89
C ASP A 128 -23.87 14.20 -25.42
N PRO A 129 -23.93 15.49 -25.02
CA PRO A 129 -23.76 15.93 -23.64
C PRO A 129 -24.96 15.56 -22.75
N ASP A 130 -26.15 15.34 -23.31
CA ASP A 130 -27.37 15.08 -22.55
C ASP A 130 -27.39 13.68 -21.94
N ASN A 131 -26.62 12.75 -22.52
CA ASN A 131 -26.41 11.42 -21.94
C ASN A 131 -25.79 11.50 -20.53
N ALA A 132 -24.87 12.45 -20.31
CA ALA A 132 -24.29 12.65 -18.98
C ALA A 132 -25.32 13.20 -17.99
N ASP A 133 -26.17 14.13 -18.44
CA ASP A 133 -27.22 14.73 -17.63
C ASP A 133 -28.27 13.67 -17.23
N ALA A 134 -28.68 12.82 -18.17
CA ALA A 134 -29.57 11.69 -17.90
C ALA A 134 -28.96 10.71 -16.90
N ALA A 135 -27.67 10.38 -17.04
CA ALA A 135 -26.97 9.50 -16.11
C ALA A 135 -26.92 10.09 -14.69
N LEU A 136 -26.68 11.40 -14.54
CA LEU A 136 -26.66 12.07 -13.24
C LEU A 136 -28.01 12.02 -12.53
N VAL A 137 -29.11 12.15 -13.28
CA VAL A 137 -30.47 12.01 -12.75
C VAL A 137 -30.77 10.57 -12.35
N ILE A 138 -30.42 9.59 -13.19
CA ILE A 138 -30.61 8.16 -12.90
C ILE A 138 -29.82 7.74 -11.66
N LEU A 139 -28.61 8.26 -11.48
CA LEU A 139 -27.77 8.00 -10.33
C LEU A 139 -28.20 8.75 -9.06
N GLY A 140 -29.20 9.64 -9.15
CA GLY A 140 -29.67 10.45 -8.03
C GLY A 140 -28.62 11.45 -7.53
N ILE A 141 -27.70 11.87 -8.41
CA ILE A 141 -26.66 12.85 -8.10
C ILE A 141 -27.16 14.27 -8.35
N ALA A 142 -28.05 14.43 -9.33
CA ALA A 142 -28.63 15.71 -9.70
C ALA A 142 -30.11 15.57 -10.03
N ALA A 143 -30.85 16.68 -9.89
CA ALA A 143 -32.27 16.77 -10.23
C ALA A 143 -32.55 17.98 -11.12
N PRO A 144 -33.60 17.95 -11.95
CA PRO A 144 -34.02 19.10 -12.74
C PRO A 144 -34.34 20.29 -11.84
N ASN A 145 -33.90 21.49 -12.25
CA ASN A 145 -34.23 22.72 -11.55
C ASN A 145 -35.68 23.13 -11.85
N PRO A 146 -36.60 23.10 -10.87
CA PRO A 146 -38.01 23.42 -11.10
C PRO A 146 -38.25 24.90 -11.43
N THR A 147 -37.34 25.80 -11.04
CA THR A 147 -37.49 27.24 -11.31
C THR A 147 -37.10 27.61 -12.75
N ARG A 148 -36.48 26.69 -13.47
CA ARG A 148 -35.89 26.92 -14.79
C ARG A 148 -36.21 25.82 -15.80
N SER A 149 -37.11 24.91 -15.45
CA SER A 149 -37.65 23.89 -16.36
C SER A 149 -38.34 24.51 -17.57
N ASP A 150 -38.92 25.69 -17.41
CA ASP A 150 -39.82 26.30 -18.38
C ASP A 150 -39.09 27.25 -19.35
N LEU A 151 -37.78 27.47 -19.15
CA LEU A 151 -36.98 28.42 -19.95
C LEU A 151 -36.64 27.91 -21.36
N GLY A 152 -37.11 26.71 -21.75
CA GLY A 152 -36.96 26.19 -23.11
C GLY A 152 -35.51 26.11 -23.60
N LEU A 153 -34.55 26.02 -22.67
CA LEU A 153 -33.14 25.97 -23.02
C LEU A 153 -32.82 24.60 -23.63
N GLU A 154 -31.95 24.61 -24.64
CA GLU A 154 -31.50 23.43 -25.38
C GLU A 154 -30.89 22.33 -24.47
N ARG A 155 -30.49 22.70 -23.25
CA ARG A 155 -29.96 21.79 -22.22
C ARG A 155 -30.69 21.95 -20.89
N ALA A 156 -31.03 20.83 -20.27
CA ALA A 156 -31.70 20.81 -18.96
C ALA A 156 -30.81 21.38 -17.86
N GLN A 157 -31.27 22.41 -17.14
CA GLN A 157 -30.55 22.93 -15.98
C GLN A 157 -30.75 22.00 -14.79
N LEU A 158 -29.69 21.28 -14.42
CA LEU A 158 -29.67 20.39 -13.26
C LEU A 158 -29.11 21.10 -12.02
N LEU A 159 -29.64 20.77 -10.85
CA LEU A 159 -29.07 21.10 -9.55
C LEU A 159 -28.53 19.82 -8.90
N LEU A 160 -27.41 19.94 -8.19
CA LEU A 160 -26.85 18.84 -7.41
C LEU A 160 -27.75 18.50 -6.22
N GLU A 161 -27.83 17.21 -5.91
CA GLU A 161 -28.44 16.75 -4.67
C GLU A 161 -27.53 17.10 -3.48
N PRO A 162 -28.10 17.49 -2.32
CA PRO A 162 -27.32 17.92 -1.16
C PRO A 162 -26.30 16.87 -0.71
N SER A 163 -26.66 15.59 -0.78
CA SER A 163 -25.80 14.47 -0.40
C SER A 163 -24.56 14.34 -1.29
N ALA A 164 -24.73 14.52 -2.60
CA ALA A 164 -23.62 14.48 -3.56
C ALA A 164 -22.68 15.67 -3.38
N ALA A 165 -23.23 16.87 -3.17
CA ALA A 165 -22.46 18.08 -2.89
C ALA A 165 -21.68 17.96 -1.58
N GLN A 166 -22.32 17.48 -0.50
CA GLN A 166 -21.66 17.27 0.79
C GLN A 166 -20.52 16.26 0.69
N LEU A 167 -20.70 15.14 -0.02
CA LEU A 167 -19.62 14.18 -0.25
C LEU A 167 -18.43 14.78 -1.00
N GLY A 168 -18.67 15.74 -1.90
CA GLY A 168 -17.61 16.51 -2.55
C GLY A 168 -16.84 17.39 -1.56
N LEU A 169 -17.57 18.10 -0.70
CA LEU A 169 -17.01 18.96 0.37
C LEU A 169 -16.25 18.16 1.43
N ASP A 170 -16.67 16.94 1.75
CA ASP A 170 -15.98 16.10 2.73
C ASP A 170 -14.67 15.50 2.15
N ARG A 171 -14.59 15.41 0.82
CA ARG A 171 -13.46 14.81 0.09
C ARG A 171 -12.34 15.78 -0.21
N THR A 172 -12.52 17.09 -0.03
CA THR A 172 -11.43 18.08 -0.20
C THR A 172 -10.35 17.82 0.85
N ARG A 173 -9.44 16.91 0.50
CA ARG A 173 -8.26 16.54 1.27
C ARG A 173 -7.34 17.75 1.36
N ARG A 174 -7.10 18.21 2.59
CA ARG A 174 -6.09 19.21 3.01
C ARG A 174 -6.52 20.68 2.92
N GLY A 175 -7.37 21.10 3.85
CA GLY A 175 -7.12 22.29 4.66
C GLY A 175 -7.30 23.68 4.03
N ALA A 176 -7.71 23.79 2.76
CA ALA A 176 -8.16 25.07 2.22
C ALA A 176 -9.65 25.24 2.51
N SER A 177 -10.00 26.23 3.35
CA SER A 177 -11.39 26.68 3.48
C SER A 177 -11.83 27.28 2.14
N LEU A 178 -13.04 26.93 1.70
CA LEU A 178 -13.66 27.61 0.58
C LEU A 178 -13.85 29.08 0.92
N THR A 179 -13.63 29.95 -0.06
CA THR A 179 -13.96 31.36 0.02
C THR A 179 -15.48 31.54 0.01
N GLU A 180 -15.96 32.69 0.49
CA GLU A 180 -17.40 32.98 0.52
C GLU A 180 -18.03 32.96 -0.89
N SER A 181 -17.29 33.41 -1.90
CA SER A 181 -17.74 33.35 -3.31
C SER A 181 -17.91 31.90 -3.78
N GLU A 182 -16.97 31.01 -3.45
CA GLU A 182 -17.06 29.59 -3.81
C GLU A 182 -18.20 28.90 -3.05
N CYS A 183 -18.39 29.22 -1.77
CA CYS A 183 -19.55 28.74 -1.00
C CYS A 183 -20.88 29.17 -1.64
N ASN A 184 -20.97 30.41 -2.11
CA ASN A 184 -22.16 30.93 -2.78
C ASN A 184 -22.39 30.26 -4.14
N GLU A 185 -21.33 29.94 -4.88
CA GLU A 185 -21.43 29.18 -6.12
C GLU A 185 -21.92 27.75 -5.88
N VAL A 186 -21.38 27.06 -4.88
CA VAL A 186 -21.85 25.72 -4.48
C VAL A 186 -23.32 25.77 -4.05
N ARG A 187 -23.72 26.78 -3.26
CA ARG A 187 -25.11 26.98 -2.84
C ARG A 187 -26.06 27.22 -4.00
N ARG A 188 -25.62 27.96 -5.03
CA ARG A 188 -26.42 28.24 -6.24
C ARG A 188 -26.65 26.99 -7.09
N CYS A 189 -25.70 26.06 -7.08
CA CYS A 189 -25.73 24.85 -7.90
C CYS A 189 -26.31 23.62 -7.17
N THR A 190 -26.68 23.76 -5.89
CA THR A 190 -27.17 22.65 -5.05
C THR A 190 -28.62 22.90 -4.65
N ARG A 191 -29.45 21.86 -4.77
CA ARG A 191 -30.83 21.86 -4.24
C ARG A 191 -30.78 21.93 -2.72
N ASP A 192 -31.74 22.62 -2.10
CA ASP A 192 -31.85 22.70 -0.63
C ASP A 192 -30.51 23.02 0.06
N SER A 193 -29.79 24.01 -0.49
CA SER A 193 -28.39 24.32 -0.14
C SER A 193 -28.17 24.73 1.32
N HIS A 194 -29.24 25.02 2.06
CA HIS A 194 -29.22 25.22 3.52
C HIS A 194 -28.84 23.95 4.31
N MET A 195 -28.91 22.77 3.69
CA MET A 195 -28.49 21.51 4.28
C MET A 195 -26.97 21.28 4.25
N LEU A 196 -26.22 22.08 3.48
CA LEU A 196 -24.78 21.92 3.32
C LEU A 196 -24.01 22.42 4.53
N ILE A 197 -22.97 21.68 4.90
CA ILE A 197 -22.05 22.03 5.98
C ILE A 197 -20.69 22.33 5.36
N PHE A 198 -20.30 23.60 5.44
CA PHE A 198 -18.97 24.05 5.00
C PHE A 198 -17.99 23.96 6.18
N GLY A 199 -16.79 23.42 5.92
CA GLY A 199 -15.73 23.30 6.91
C GLY A 199 -15.25 24.68 7.39
N GLY A 200 -15.84 25.15 8.49
CA GLY A 200 -15.64 26.49 9.04
C GLY A 200 -16.84 27.01 9.84
N ASP A 201 -18.04 26.43 9.64
CA ASP A 201 -19.30 26.92 10.23
C ASP A 201 -19.68 26.14 11.52
N SER A 202 -18.71 25.92 12.42
CA SER A 202 -18.96 25.30 13.73
C SER A 202 -19.50 26.30 14.78
N SER A 203 -19.85 27.52 14.40
CA SER A 203 -20.35 28.55 15.31
C SER A 203 -21.72 29.05 14.87
N LYS A 204 -22.73 28.18 14.95
CA LYS A 204 -24.17 28.52 15.07
C LYS A 204 -25.04 27.27 15.11
N ARG A 205 -24.76 26.39 16.07
CA ARG A 205 -25.80 25.55 16.66
C ARG A 205 -25.57 25.56 18.15
N LEU A 206 -26.30 26.44 18.85
CA LEU A 206 -26.75 26.36 20.25
C LEU A 206 -27.24 27.75 20.68
N THR A 207 -28.56 27.92 20.67
CA THR A 207 -29.39 28.72 21.60
C THR A 207 -30.81 28.66 21.03
N GLY A 208 -31.45 27.51 21.28
CA GLY A 208 -32.89 27.54 21.50
C GLY A 208 -33.05 28.07 22.91
N ASP A 209 -33.31 29.38 23.02
CA ASP A 209 -33.83 29.95 24.26
C ASP A 209 -35.35 29.91 24.15
N ALA A 210 -35.91 28.89 24.80
CA ALA A 210 -37.24 28.98 25.36
C ALA A 210 -37.22 29.97 26.55
N ASP A 211 -38.37 30.62 26.73
CA ASP A 211 -38.86 31.33 27.92
C ASP A 211 -38.88 32.86 27.88
N GLY A 212 -40.09 33.39 28.09
CA GLY A 212 -40.36 34.81 28.31
C GLY A 212 -41.83 35.18 28.12
N LEU A 213 -42.73 34.57 28.91
CA LEU A 213 -44.03 35.16 29.24
C LEU A 213 -43.81 36.52 29.92
N ASP A 214 -44.41 37.58 29.38
CA ASP A 214 -45.35 38.50 30.04
C ASP A 214 -45.87 39.56 29.06
#